data_AF-A0A9N9DDJ3-F1
#
_entry.id   AF-A0A9N9DDJ3-F1
#
_cell.length_a   1.000
_cell.length_b   1.000
_cell.length_c   1.000
_cell.angle_alpha   90.00
_cell.angle_beta   90.00
_cell.angle_gamma   90.00
#
_symmetry.space_group_name_H-M   'P 1'
#
loop_
_entity.id
_entity.type
_entity.pdbx_description
1 polymer ?
#
loop_
_entity_poly.entity_id
_entity_poly.type
_entity_poly.pdbx_seq_one_letter_code
_entity_poly.pdbx_strand_id
1 'polypeptide(L)'
;TLFVASFSIGLGPIPFSIIPELASTHSISATASAAMGLNWLCNFVVAFVFPVFAETLKSWTFLVFAIITGVGFALTFIFVPETKGRSIEAIHREIRGSKVVLDNGSDVSTTV
;
A
#
# COMPACT_ATOMS: atom_id res chain seq x y z
N THR A 1 -12.74 14.68 -15.14
CA THR A 1 -11.60 14.30 -16.01
C THR A 1 -10.27 14.43 -15.31
N LEU A 2 -9.93 15.57 -14.68
CA LEU A 2 -8.68 15.70 -13.92
C LEU A 2 -8.60 14.74 -12.72
N PHE A 3 -9.65 14.64 -11.91
CA PHE A 3 -9.72 13.70 -10.78
C PHE A 3 -9.47 12.24 -11.20
N VAL A 4 -10.18 11.76 -12.23
CA VAL A 4 -10.04 10.39 -12.73
C VAL A 4 -8.65 10.15 -13.33
N ALA A 5 -8.09 11.12 -14.07
CA ALA A 5 -6.74 11.01 -14.62
C ALA A 5 -5.66 10.93 -13.52
N SER A 6 -5.76 11.77 -12.48
CA SER A 6 -4.84 11.74 -11.34
C SER A 6 -4.94 10.40 -10.57
N PHE A 7 -6.15 9.87 -10.41
CA PHE A 7 -6.35 8.55 -9.78
C PHE A 7 -5.70 7.43 -10.60
N SER A 8 -5.94 7.41 -11.92
CA SER A 8 -5.45 6.34 -12.81
C SER A 8 -3.92 6.29 -12.94
N ILE A 9 -3.21 7.42 -12.79
CA ILE A 9 -1.75 7.45 -12.88
C ILE A 9 -1.09 6.89 -11.61
N GLY A 10 -1.72 7.09 -10.44
CA GLY A 10 -1.14 6.73 -9.15
C GLY A 10 -1.91 5.62 -8.43
N LEU A 11 -2.95 6.03 -7.71
CA LEU A 11 -3.70 5.16 -6.80
C LEU A 11 -4.45 4.00 -7.48
N GLY A 12 -4.67 4.07 -8.80
CA GLY A 12 -5.29 3.01 -9.58
C GLY A 12 -4.45 1.74 -9.61
N PRO A 13 -3.27 1.73 -10.25
CA PRO A 13 -2.46 0.52 -10.39
C PRO A 13 -1.49 0.25 -9.23
N ILE A 14 -0.96 1.29 -8.57
CA ILE A 14 0.16 1.15 -7.63
C ILE A 14 -0.14 0.21 -6.46
N PRO A 15 -1.29 0.30 -5.76
CA PRO A 15 -1.59 -0.58 -4.64
C PRO A 15 -1.67 -2.05 -5.03
N PHE A 16 -2.06 -2.36 -6.27
CA PHE A 16 -2.17 -3.73 -6.75
C PHE A 16 -0.81 -4.27 -7.23
N SER A 17 0.04 -3.42 -7.79
CA SER A 17 1.37 -3.81 -8.26
C SER A 17 2.36 -4.06 -7.12
N ILE A 18 2.22 -3.37 -5.98
CA ILE A 18 3.18 -3.48 -4.85
C ILE A 18 2.94 -4.71 -3.95
N ILE A 19 1.72 -5.28 -3.94
CA ILE A 19 1.38 -6.45 -3.12
C ILE A 19 2.34 -7.64 -3.33
N PRO A 20 2.62 -8.10 -4.58
CA PRO A 20 3.56 -9.20 -4.80
C PRO A 20 5.01 -8.86 -4.43
N GLU A 21 5.37 -7.57 -4.36
CA GLU A 21 6.71 -7.13 -3.95
C GLU A 21 6.89 -7.13 -2.43
N LEU A 22 5.83 -6.81 -1.68
CA LEU A 22 5.84 -6.76 -0.22
C LEU A 22 5.51 -8.10 0.45
N ALA A 23 4.67 -8.91 -0.19
CA ALA A 23 4.21 -10.18 0.38
C ALA A 23 5.20 -11.32 0.10
N SER A 24 5.25 -12.30 1.02
CA SER A 24 5.99 -13.54 0.78
C SER A 24 5.26 -14.40 -0.25
N THR A 25 5.98 -15.15 -1.09
CA THR A 25 5.42 -15.98 -2.18
C THR A 25 4.28 -16.90 -1.73
N HIS A 26 4.34 -17.40 -0.49
CA HIS A 26 3.32 -18.27 0.09
C HIS A 26 2.04 -17.53 0.53
N SER A 27 2.12 -16.23 0.82
CA SER A 27 1.02 -15.42 1.36
C SER A 27 0.49 -14.34 0.40
N ILE A 28 0.99 -14.28 -0.84
CA ILE A 28 0.57 -13.27 -1.83
C ILE A 28 -0.94 -13.31 -2.05
N SER A 29 -1.52 -14.49 -2.26
CA SER A 29 -2.95 -14.64 -2.55
C SER A 29 -3.84 -14.21 -1.38
N ALA A 30 -3.46 -14.54 -0.14
CA ALA A 30 -4.17 -14.11 1.07
C ALA A 30 -4.06 -12.60 1.30
N THR A 31 -2.88 -12.02 1.04
CA THR A 31 -2.66 -10.57 1.17
C THR A 31 -3.46 -9.81 0.11
N ALA A 32 -3.45 -10.29 -1.13
CA ALA A 32 -4.19 -9.69 -2.23
C ALA A 32 -5.71 -9.76 -2.03
N SER A 33 -6.24 -10.88 -1.56
CA SER A 33 -7.69 -11.03 -1.30
C SER A 33 -8.15 -10.17 -0.13
N ALA A 34 -7.37 -10.07 0.94
CA ALA A 34 -7.65 -9.17 2.06
C ALA A 34 -7.62 -7.70 1.64
N ALA A 35 -6.61 -7.29 0.86
CA ALA A 35 -6.49 -5.94 0.34
C ALA A 35 -7.68 -5.59 -0.59
N MET A 36 -8.06 -6.51 -1.48
CA MET A 36 -9.21 -6.34 -2.36
C MET A 36 -10.52 -6.28 -1.57
N GLY A 37 -10.71 -7.15 -0.58
CA GLY A 37 -11.87 -7.13 0.30
C GLY A 37 -12.01 -5.81 1.06
N LEU A 38 -10.91 -5.30 1.60
CA LEU A 38 -10.89 -3.99 2.26
C LEU A 38 -11.15 -2.85 1.27
N ASN A 39 -10.62 -2.90 0.05
CA ASN A 39 -10.90 -1.92 -0.99
C ASN A 39 -12.40 -1.83 -1.29
N TRP A 40 -13.05 -2.97 -1.52
CA TRP A 40 -14.49 -3.02 -1.75
C TRP A 40 -15.28 -2.56 -0.54
N LEU A 41 -14.89 -2.95 0.68
CA LEU A 41 -15.53 -2.48 1.90
C LEU A 41 -15.45 -0.96 2.03
N CYS A 42 -14.29 -0.36 1.80
CA CYS A 42 -14.11 1.09 1.80
C CYS A 42 -15.00 1.75 0.74
N ASN A 43 -15.10 1.18 -0.47
CA ASN A 43 -16.00 1.69 -1.50
C ASN A 43 -17.47 1.67 -1.05
N PHE A 44 -17.92 0.59 -0.38
CA PHE A 44 -19.27 0.53 0.19
C PHE A 44 -19.48 1.61 1.25
N VAL A 45 -18.54 1.76 2.18
CA VAL A 45 -18.62 2.80 3.22
C VAL A 45 -18.72 4.19 2.59
N VAL A 46 -17.88 4.51 1.60
CA VAL A 46 -17.93 5.79 0.88
C VAL A 46 -19.27 5.97 0.17
N ALA A 47 -19.81 4.93 -0.48
CA ALA A 47 -21.08 5.00 -1.18
C ALA A 47 -22.26 5.34 -0.23
N PHE A 48 -22.25 4.86 1.01
CA PHE A 48 -23.27 5.20 2.01
C PHE A 48 -23.03 6.52 2.72
N VAL A 49 -21.77 6.87 3.01
CA VAL A 49 -21.42 8.09 3.76
C VAL A 49 -21.48 9.34 2.87
N PHE A 50 -21.11 9.22 1.59
CA PHE A 50 -21.05 10.37 0.68
C PHE A 50 -22.39 11.12 0.55
N PRO A 51 -23.56 10.46 0.33
CA PRO A 51 -24.85 11.15 0.29
C PRO A 51 -25.16 11.91 1.58
N VAL A 52 -24.90 11.31 2.74
CA VAL A 52 -25.13 11.92 4.06
C VAL A 52 -24.28 13.19 4.23
N PHE A 53 -23.01 13.13 3.82
CA PHE A 53 -22.12 14.29 3.88
C PHE A 53 -22.50 15.35 2.83
N ALA A 54 -22.89 14.94 1.63
CA ALA A 54 -23.32 15.87 0.59
C ALA A 54 -24.54 16.70 1.02
N GLU A 55 -25.49 16.11 1.76
CA GLU A 55 -26.66 16.81 2.29
C GLU A 55 -26.32 17.73 3.48
N THR A 56 -25.47 17.27 4.40
CA THR A 56 -25.16 18.00 5.65
C THR A 56 -24.07 19.07 5.48
N LEU A 57 -22.99 18.73 4.77
CA LEU A 57 -21.77 19.54 4.64
C LEU A 57 -21.67 20.27 3.30
N LYS A 58 -22.46 19.89 2.30
CA LYS A 58 -22.47 20.49 0.95
C LYS A 58 -21.04 20.56 0.38
N SER A 59 -20.53 21.76 0.13
CA SER A 59 -19.18 22.00 -0.41
C SER A 59 -18.05 21.52 0.49
N TRP A 60 -18.26 21.43 1.82
CA TRP A 60 -17.24 20.97 2.77
C TRP A 60 -17.01 19.45 2.72
N THR A 61 -17.90 18.69 2.08
CA THR A 61 -17.78 17.24 1.89
C THR A 61 -16.44 16.87 1.25
N PHE A 62 -16.03 17.62 0.22
CA PHE A 62 -14.76 17.35 -0.49
C PHE A 62 -13.53 17.58 0.41
N LEU A 63 -13.59 18.51 1.36
CA LEU A 63 -12.49 18.73 2.31
C LEU A 63 -12.32 17.55 3.27
N VAL A 64 -13.42 16.93 3.70
CA VAL A 64 -13.35 15.72 4.55
C VAL A 64 -12.65 14.58 3.82
N PHE A 65 -13.04 14.31 2.57
CA PHE A 65 -12.37 13.29 1.76
C PHE A 65 -10.92 13.65 1.41
N ALA A 66 -10.61 14.94 1.21
CA ALA A 66 -9.25 15.40 0.99
C ALA A 66 -8.35 15.17 2.22
N ILE A 67 -8.85 15.42 3.43
CA ILE A 67 -8.12 15.16 4.68
C ILE A 67 -7.89 13.65 4.85
N ILE A 68 -8.91 12.82 4.66
CA ILE A 68 -8.80 11.36 4.75
C ILE A 68 -7.75 10.84 3.75
N THR A 69 -7.80 11.33 2.51
CA THR A 69 -6.82 10.97 1.47
C THR A 69 -5.41 11.45 1.84
N GLY A 70 -5.28 12.65 2.40
CA GLY A 70 -3.99 13.19 2.87
C GLY A 70 -3.37 12.38 4.01
N VAL A 71 -4.19 11.90 4.95
CA VAL A 71 -3.73 10.98 6.01
C VAL A 71 -3.29 9.65 5.40
N GLY A 72 -4.07 9.08 4.48
CA GLY A 72 -3.70 7.85 3.77
C GLY A 72 -2.38 8.00 2.99
N PHE A 73 -2.17 9.14 2.35
CA PHE A 73 -0.90 9.47 1.70
C PHE A 73 0.26 9.55 2.70
N ALA A 74 0.10 10.25 3.82
CA ALA A 74 1.13 10.36 4.85
C ALA A 74 1.51 8.99 5.45
N LEU A 75 0.50 8.16 5.73
CA LEU A 75 0.73 6.78 6.20
C LEU A 75 1.48 5.96 5.17
N THR A 76 1.09 6.05 3.89
CA THR A 76 1.80 5.36 2.80
C THR A 76 3.24 5.81 2.73
N PHE A 77 3.50 7.11 2.78
CA PHE A 77 4.83 7.68 2.71
C PHE A 77 5.74 7.28 3.88
N ILE A 78 5.20 7.06 5.08
CA ILE A 78 5.97 6.68 6.27
C ILE A 78 6.18 5.16 6.37
N PHE A 79 5.15 4.37 6.04
CA PHE A 79 5.15 2.93 6.32
C PHE A 79 5.45 2.04 5.12
N VAL A 80 5.29 2.53 3.88
CA VAL A 80 5.56 1.73 2.68
C VAL A 80 7.00 1.96 2.24
N PRO A 81 7.85 0.91 2.27
CA PRO A 81 9.23 1.02 1.79
C PRO A 81 9.25 1.14 0.27
N GLU A 82 10.23 1.86 -0.26
CA GLU A 82 10.29 2.12 -1.69
C GLU A 82 10.85 0.91 -2.44
N THR A 83 10.01 0.29 -3.27
CA THR A 83 10.32 -0.98 -3.94
C THR A 83 11.01 -0.83 -5.30
N LYS A 84 10.97 0.37 -5.89
CA LYS A 84 11.47 0.64 -7.24
C LYS A 84 12.97 0.39 -7.35
N GLY A 85 13.36 -0.54 -8.22
CA GLY A 85 14.76 -0.83 -8.54
C GLY A 85 15.53 -1.58 -7.44
N ARG A 86 14.82 -2.15 -6.45
CA ARG A 86 15.39 -3.00 -5.40
C ARG A 86 15.08 -4.46 -5.66
N SER A 87 15.93 -5.37 -5.19
CA SER A 87 15.63 -6.80 -5.23
C SER A 87 14.57 -7.15 -4.17
N ILE A 88 13.76 -8.18 -4.45
CA ILE A 88 12.71 -8.64 -3.52
C ILE A 88 13.32 -9.06 -2.17
N GLU A 89 14.51 -9.65 -2.18
CA GLU A 89 15.24 -10.06 -0.99
C GLU A 89 15.66 -8.86 -0.12
N ALA A 90 16.05 -7.75 -0.74
CA ALA A 90 16.39 -6.52 -0.03
C ALA A 90 15.16 -5.90 0.65
N ILE A 91 14.01 -5.90 -0.05
CA ILE A 91 12.73 -5.41 0.48
C ILE A 91 12.25 -6.29 1.64
N HIS A 92 12.26 -7.61 1.49
CA HIS A 92 11.87 -8.53 2.57
C HIS A 92 12.82 -8.46 3.78
N ARG A 93 14.12 -8.19 3.56
CA ARG A 93 15.09 -7.99 4.65
C ARG A 93 14.81 -6.70 5.45
N GLU A 94 14.44 -5.62 4.77
CA GLU A 94 14.05 -4.35 5.38
C GLU A 94 12.76 -4.49 6.19
N ILE A 95 11.74 -5.13 5.63
CA ILE A 95 10.45 -5.39 6.31
C ILE A 95 10.63 -6.30 7.54
N ARG A 96 11.54 -7.29 7.48
CA ARG A 96 11.84 -8.20 8.61
C ARG A 96 12.73 -7.58 9.70
N GLY A 97 13.30 -6.39 9.49
CA GLY A 97 14.16 -5.71 10.47
C GLY A 97 15.54 -6.38 10.70
N SER A 98 15.97 -7.29 9.83
CA SER A 98 17.27 -7.96 9.97
C SER A 98 18.42 -7.02 9.58
N LYS A 99 19.01 -6.34 10.57
CA LYS A 99 20.31 -5.68 10.41
C LYS A 99 21.34 -6.70 9.93
N VAL A 100 22.13 -6.32 8.93
CA VAL A 100 23.25 -7.11 8.43
C VAL A 100 24.25 -7.28 9.58
N VAL A 101 24.33 -8.48 10.15
CA VAL A 101 25.59 -8.95 10.74
C VAL A 101 26.51 -9.13 9.55
N LEU A 102 27.43 -8.20 9.37
CA LEU A 102 28.57 -8.41 8.49
C LEU A 102 29.40 -9.49 9.18
N ASP A 103 29.12 -10.76 8.87
CA ASP A 103 30.12 -11.78 9.09
C ASP A 103 31.20 -11.54 8.03
N ASN A 104 32.23 -10.85 8.48
CA ASN A 104 33.37 -10.44 7.67
C ASN A 104 34.22 -11.68 7.40
N GLY A 105 33.87 -12.40 6.35
CA GLY A 105 34.75 -13.27 5.58
C GLY A 105 35.50 -14.36 6.35
N SER A 106 34.87 -15.52 6.49
CA SER A 106 35.51 -16.80 6.16
C SER A 106 34.46 -17.92 6.11
N ASP A 107 34.59 -18.74 5.07
CA ASP A 107 34.09 -20.11 4.93
C ASP A 107 32.75 -20.34 4.22
N VAL A 108 32.93 -20.61 2.92
CA VAL A 108 32.26 -21.66 2.15
C VAL A 108 31.86 -22.85 3.03
N SER A 109 30.57 -23.18 3.09
CA SER A 109 30.11 -24.55 2.85
C SER A 109 28.60 -24.60 2.58
N THR A 110 28.28 -25.12 1.40
CA THR A 110 27.06 -25.87 1.07
C THR A 110 26.57 -26.70 2.26
N THR A 111 25.26 -26.73 2.52
CA THR A 111 24.43 -27.97 2.54
C THR A 111 22.97 -27.68 2.93
N VAL A 112 22.10 -28.11 1.99
CA VAL A 112 20.69 -28.56 2.07
C VAL A 112 19.61 -27.68 2.70
#